data_AF-A0A160MYW3-F1
#
_entry.id   AF-A0A160MYW3-F1
#
_cell.length_a   1.000
_cell.length_b   1.000
_cell.length_c   1.000
_cell.angle_alpha   90.00
_cell.angle_beta   90.00
_cell.angle_gamma   90.00
#
_symmetry.space_group_name_H-M   'P 1'
#
loop_
_entity.id
_entity.type
_entity.pdbx_description
1 polymer ?
#
loop_
_entity_poly.entity_id
_entity_poly.type
_entity_poly.pdbx_seq_one_letter_code
_entity_poly.pdbx_strand_id
1 'polypeptide(L)' 'MPVASADALARVRTLADDVVCLHVPPHFGGVGAFYLRFDQVEDEDVVAALR' A
#
# COMPACT_ATOMS: atom_id res chain seq x y z
N MET A 1 -1.90 -0.49 8.88
CA MET A 1 -0.47 -0.83 8.74
C MET A 1 -0.18 -0.99 7.26
N PRO A 2 0.82 -0.29 6.68
CA PRO A 2 1.16 -0.45 5.26
C PRO A 2 1.55 -1.89 4.91
N VAL A 3 1.10 -2.36 3.75
CA VAL A 3 1.09 -3.78 3.40
C VAL A 3 1.25 -4.00 1.90
N ALA A 4 1.84 -5.13 1.51
CA ALA A 4 1.86 -5.58 0.11
C ALA A 4 1.56 -7.09 0.03
N SER A 5 1.02 -7.55 -1.11
CA SER A 5 0.93 -8.98 -1.38
C SER A 5 2.29 -9.53 -1.77
N ALA A 6 2.53 -10.83 -1.52
CA ALA A 6 3.79 -11.47 -1.88
C ALA A 6 4.10 -11.33 -3.39
N ASP A 7 3.09 -11.54 -4.24
CA ASP A 7 3.23 -11.45 -5.69
C ASP A 7 3.57 -10.03 -6.17
N ALA A 8 2.89 -9.00 -5.61
CA ALA A 8 3.18 -7.62 -5.99
C ALA A 8 4.57 -7.18 -5.53
N LEU A 9 4.95 -7.56 -4.30
CA LEU A 9 6.28 -7.27 -3.78
C LEU A 9 7.38 -7.93 -4.63
N ALA A 10 7.18 -9.18 -5.06
CA ALA A 10 8.11 -9.88 -5.94
C ALA A 10 8.32 -9.14 -7.27
N ARG A 11 7.24 -8.62 -7.88
CA ARG A 11 7.33 -7.83 -9.12
C ARG A 11 8.04 -6.49 -8.93
N VAL A 12 7.78 -5.78 -7.83
CA VAL A 12 8.40 -4.46 -7.60
C VAL A 12 9.89 -4.60 -7.28
N ARG A 13 10.29 -5.66 -6.56
CA ARG A 13 11.70 -5.95 -6.25
C ARG A 13 12.60 -6.14 -7.47
N THR A 14 12.05 -6.45 -8.64
CA THR A 14 12.84 -6.56 -9.87
C THR A 14 13.04 -5.21 -10.58
N LEU A 15 12.37 -4.14 -10.13
CA LEU A 15 12.31 -2.85 -10.81
C LEU A 15 13.01 -1.72 -10.05
N ALA A 16 13.34 -1.92 -8.78
CA ALA A 16 13.92 -0.90 -7.93
C ALA A 16 15.15 -1.46 -7.22
N ASP A 17 16.17 -0.62 -7.00
CA ASP A 17 17.37 -0.98 -6.25
C ASP A 17 17.03 -1.36 -4.79
N ASP A 18 16.12 -0.61 -4.18
CA ASP A 18 15.66 -0.81 -2.80
C ASP A 18 14.13 -0.87 -2.73
N VAL A 19 13.62 -1.83 -1.93
CA VAL A 19 12.20 -1.96 -1.63
C VAL A 19 11.98 -2.18 -0.14
N VAL A 20 11.31 -1.23 0.51
CA VAL A 20 10.93 -1.32 1.93
C VAL A 20 9.45 -1.67 2.04
N CYS A 21 9.15 -2.83 2.62
CA CYS A 21 7.80 -3.28 2.88
C CYS A 21 7.65 -3.66 4.35
N LEU A 22 6.76 -2.97 5.08
CA LEU A 22 6.58 -3.18 6.51
C LEU A 22 5.87 -4.48 6.86
N HIS A 23 4.97 -4.96 5.98
CA HIS A 23 4.21 -6.17 6.23
C HIS A 23 3.82 -6.90 4.95
N VAL A 24 4.05 -8.21 4.94
CA VAL A 24 3.67 -9.14 3.86
C VAL A 24 2.84 -10.27 4.49
N PRO A 25 1.51 -10.15 4.54
CA PRO A 25 0.64 -11.12 5.20
C PRO A 25 0.56 -12.41 4.37
N PRO A 26 0.52 -13.59 5.01
CA PRO A 26 0.33 -14.86 4.30
C PRO A 26 -1.07 -14.97 3.65
N HIS A 27 -2.06 -14.24 4.20
CA HIS A 27 -3.40 -14.11 3.63
C HIS A 27 -3.67 -12.63 3.38
N PHE A 28 -3.45 -12.18 2.13
CA PHE A 28 -3.55 -10.77 1.78
C PHE A 28 -4.99 -10.28 1.69
N GLY A 29 -5.88 -10.99 1.01
CA GLY A 29 -7.25 -10.50 0.77
C GLY A 29 -7.23 -9.16 0.03
N GLY A 30 -7.40 -8.04 0.73
CA GLY A 30 -7.34 -6.70 0.18
C GLY A 30 -6.67 -5.70 1.11
N VAL A 31 -6.16 -4.61 0.54
CA VAL A 31 -5.42 -3.56 1.27
C VAL A 31 -6.21 -3.01 2.46
N GLY A 32 -7.52 -2.75 2.28
CA GLY A 32 -8.38 -2.17 3.30
C GLY A 32 -8.52 -3.03 4.57
N ALA A 33 -8.32 -4.35 4.49
CA ALA A 33 -8.42 -5.25 5.65
C ALA A 33 -7.36 -4.97 6.73
N PHE A 34 -6.30 -4.22 6.40
CA PHE A 34 -5.19 -3.89 7.31
C PHE A 34 -5.27 -2.47 7.90
N TYR A 35 -6.38 -1.76 7.65
CA TYR A 35 -6.64 -0.42 8.17
C TYR A 35 -7.95 -0.40 8.95
N LEU A 36 -7.91 0.14 10.17
CA LEU A 36 -9.12 0.36 10.96
C LEU A 36 -10.05 1.37 10.28
N ARG A 37 -9.47 2.33 9.56
CA ARG A 37 -10.16 3.32 8.74
C ARG A 37 -9.58 3.30 7.33
N PHE A 38 -10.42 3.00 6.36
CA PHE A 38 -10.05 2.92 4.95
C PHE A 38 -11.05 3.73 4.12
N ASP A 39 -11.25 4.97 4.57
CA ASP A 39 -12.17 5.91 3.96
C ASP A 39 -11.62 6.35 2.59
N GLN A 40 -12.52 6.71 1.67
CA GLN A 40 -12.14 7.30 0.40
C GLN A 40 -11.40 8.63 0.64
N VAL A 41 -10.35 8.88 -0.14
CA VAL A 41 -9.65 10.17 -0.18
C VAL A 41 -10.17 10.88 -1.42
N GLU A 42 -10.83 12.03 -1.24
CA GLU A 42 -11.40 12.78 -2.35
C GLU A 42 -10.32 13.56 -3.12
N ASP A 43 -10.61 13.90 -4.37
CA ASP A 43 -9.67 14.64 -5.24
C ASP A 43 -9.29 15.99 -4.61
N GLU A 44 -10.24 16.68 -3.95
CA GLU A 44 -9.98 17.95 -3.27
C GLU A 44 -8.97 17.80 -2.12
N ASP A 45 -9.02 16.70 -1.38
CA ASP A 45 -8.09 16.41 -0.28
C ASP A 45 -6.69 16.15 -0.81
N VAL A 46 -6.57 15.43 -1.95
CA VAL A 46 -5.29 15.19 -2.63
C VAL A 46 -4.68 16.51 -3.09
N VAL A 47 -5.47 17.38 -3.74
CA VAL A 47 -4.99 18.69 -4.21
C VAL A 47 -4.57 19.58 -3.04
N ALA A 48 -5.29 19.55 -1.92
CA ALA A 48 -4.95 20.33 -0.74
C ALA A 48 -3.61 19.88 -0.11
N ALA A 49 -3.31 18.58 -0.11
CA ALA A 49 -2.07 18.03 0.47
C ALA A 49 -0.79 18.34 -0.34
N LEU A 50 -0.93 18.81 -1.58
CA LEU A 50 0.19 19.13 -2.48
C LEU A 50 0.53 20.64 -2.55
N ARG A 51 -0.17 21.48 -1.79
CA ARG A 51 0.09 22.93 -1.68
C ARG A 51 1.07 23.23 -0.56
#